data_AF-A0A0H5C4J2-F1
#
_entry.id   AF-A0A0H5C4J2-F1
#
_cell.length_a   1.000
_cell.length_b   1.000
_cell.length_c   1.000
_cell.angle_alpha   90.00
_cell.angle_beta   90.00
_cell.angle_gamma   90.00
#
_symmetry.space_group_name_H-M   'P 1'
#
loop_
_entity.id
_entity.type
_entity.pdbx_description
1 polymer ?
#
loop_
_entity_poly.entity_id
_entity_poly.type
_entity_poly.pdbx_seq_one_letter_code
_entity_poly.pdbx_strand_id
1 'polypeptide(L)'
;MFCATIVRNMNSATRGEKILKIRDGGELKKFRTLLTNDLQNCNWIIESLGPMKVNGLQESLDVVNDMFKDASEQYVSEMVSQYFGKVSSFVYEVDAISKEYTNKVIDPSKRVVYNKDEINKLLSNFTTKDITMIVNNMRKDVEQQLYDSERSEIQTALVDNMWSSLQGEFVSVTMKLTDIINRFYRDLELRFTKKDVIAAFSAAKH
;
A
#
# COMPACT_ATOMS: atom_id res chain seq x y z
N MET A 1 -31.49 0.66 -12.45
CA MET A 1 -30.91 0.43 -13.79
C MET A 1 -29.66 1.28 -14.04
N PHE A 2 -29.62 2.57 -13.66
CA PHE A 2 -28.46 3.46 -13.88
C PHE A 2 -27.20 3.08 -13.05
N CYS A 3 -27.35 2.78 -11.74
CA CYS A 3 -26.24 2.34 -10.89
C CYS A 3 -25.63 1.01 -11.35
N ALA A 4 -26.47 0.05 -11.74
CA ALA A 4 -26.01 -1.25 -12.25
C ALA A 4 -25.15 -1.11 -13.52
N THR A 5 -25.46 -0.15 -14.41
CA THR A 5 -24.65 0.12 -15.61
C THR A 5 -23.32 0.76 -15.27
N ILE A 6 -23.28 1.72 -14.33
CA ILE A 6 -22.03 2.34 -13.86
C ILE A 6 -21.13 1.29 -13.19
N VAL A 7 -21.68 0.50 -12.28
CA VAL A 7 -20.97 -0.61 -11.59
C VAL A 7 -20.50 -1.67 -12.59
N ARG A 8 -21.28 -1.98 -13.63
CA ARG A 8 -20.89 -2.94 -14.67
C ARG A 8 -19.77 -2.41 -15.58
N ASN A 9 -19.75 -1.11 -15.85
CA ASN A 9 -18.68 -0.47 -16.60
C ASN A 9 -17.38 -0.40 -15.78
N MET A 10 -17.46 -0.12 -14.48
CA MET A 10 -16.29 -0.15 -13.58
C MET A 10 -15.75 -1.58 -13.38
N ASN A 11 -16.63 -2.60 -13.29
CA ASN A 11 -16.24 -4.01 -13.18
C ASN A 11 -15.56 -4.60 -14.45
N SER A 12 -15.58 -3.89 -15.59
CA SER A 12 -14.97 -4.38 -16.83
C SER A 12 -13.44 -4.17 -16.90
N ALA A 13 -12.86 -3.40 -15.97
CA ALA A 13 -11.43 -3.14 -15.90
C ALA A 13 -10.72 -4.12 -14.95
N THR A 14 -10.34 -5.29 -15.49
CA THR A 14 -9.19 -6.09 -15.03
C THR A 14 -9.16 -6.53 -13.56
N ARG A 15 -10.02 -7.49 -13.21
CA ARG A 15 -9.88 -8.32 -12.00
C ARG A 15 -8.66 -9.26 -12.10
N GLY A 16 -7.75 -9.19 -11.12
CA GLY A 16 -7.30 -10.38 -10.40
C GLY A 16 -5.94 -11.03 -10.71
N GLU A 17 -5.33 -10.88 -11.90
CA GLU A 17 -4.15 -11.71 -12.25
C GLU A 17 -2.84 -10.97 -12.58
N LYS A 18 -2.81 -9.63 -12.54
CA LYS A 18 -1.63 -8.88 -13.05
C LYS A 18 -0.58 -8.46 -12.03
N ILE A 19 -0.77 -8.66 -10.73
CA ILE A 19 0.21 -8.17 -9.73
C ILE A 19 1.56 -8.92 -9.82
N LEU A 20 1.57 -10.19 -10.26
CA LEU A 20 2.77 -11.02 -10.28
C LEU A 20 3.61 -10.95 -11.59
N LYS A 21 3.23 -10.15 -12.60
CA LYS A 21 3.98 -10.06 -13.87
C LYS A 21 4.11 -8.66 -14.47
N ILE A 22 4.06 -7.59 -13.67
CA ILE A 22 4.38 -6.25 -14.20
C ILE A 22 5.90 -6.09 -14.25
N ARG A 23 6.49 -6.34 -15.42
CA ARG A 23 7.94 -6.33 -15.66
C ARG A 23 8.50 -4.98 -16.16
N ASP A 24 7.64 -4.02 -16.48
CA ASP A 24 8.02 -2.73 -17.07
C ASP A 24 7.46 -1.54 -16.27
N GLY A 25 8.28 -0.51 -16.06
CA GLY A 25 7.92 0.71 -15.33
C GLY A 25 6.76 1.49 -15.96
N GLY A 26 6.57 1.37 -17.28
CA GLY A 26 5.41 1.96 -17.97
C GLY A 26 4.08 1.30 -17.57
N GLU A 27 4.08 -0.02 -17.38
CA GLU A 27 2.87 -0.77 -16.99
C GLU A 27 2.51 -0.55 -15.52
N LEU A 28 3.51 -0.40 -14.63
CA LEU A 28 3.28 -0.05 -13.22
C LEU A 28 2.62 1.33 -13.09
N LYS A 29 3.08 2.31 -13.87
CA LYS A 29 2.48 3.65 -13.87
C LYS A 29 1.03 3.61 -14.32
N LYS A 30 0.71 2.88 -15.41
CA LYS A 30 -0.67 2.71 -15.87
C LYS A 30 -1.54 2.02 -14.82
N PHE A 31 -1.03 0.95 -14.20
CA PHE A 31 -1.75 0.22 -13.17
C PHE A 31 -2.09 1.11 -11.98
N ARG A 32 -1.14 1.90 -11.50
CA ARG A 32 -1.37 2.89 -10.45
C ARG A 32 -2.43 3.91 -10.84
N THR A 33 -2.37 4.45 -12.07
CA THR A 33 -3.41 5.37 -12.57
C THR A 33 -4.80 4.73 -12.57
N LEU A 34 -4.91 3.44 -12.90
CA LEU A 34 -6.19 2.72 -12.80
C LEU A 34 -6.68 2.67 -11.35
N LEU A 35 -5.80 2.30 -10.40
CA LEU A 35 -6.14 2.26 -8.98
C LEU A 35 -6.57 3.65 -8.45
N THR A 36 -5.84 4.71 -8.80
CA THR A 36 -6.18 6.09 -8.46
C THR A 36 -7.58 6.47 -8.96
N ASN A 37 -7.88 6.14 -10.23
CA ASN A 37 -9.20 6.42 -10.82
C ASN A 37 -10.30 5.63 -10.10
N ASP A 38 -10.08 4.34 -9.83
CA ASP A 38 -11.07 3.51 -9.13
C ASP A 38 -11.34 4.03 -7.72
N LEU A 39 -10.29 4.44 -6.99
CA LEU A 39 -10.41 5.06 -5.67
C LEU A 39 -11.23 6.34 -5.71
N GLN A 40 -10.89 7.26 -6.61
CA GLN A 40 -11.61 8.53 -6.74
C GLN A 40 -13.06 8.30 -7.13
N ASN A 41 -13.33 7.48 -8.14
CA ASN A 41 -14.68 7.19 -8.63
C ASN A 41 -15.54 6.51 -7.56
N CYS A 42 -15.02 5.47 -6.92
CA CYS A 42 -15.76 4.77 -5.88
C CYS A 42 -16.03 5.69 -4.68
N ASN A 43 -15.04 6.48 -4.24
CA ASN A 43 -15.20 7.44 -3.16
C ASN A 43 -16.28 8.48 -3.49
N TRP A 44 -16.27 9.06 -4.69
CA TRP A 44 -17.32 9.98 -5.14
C TRP A 44 -18.71 9.33 -5.13
N ILE A 45 -18.83 8.09 -5.59
CA ILE A 45 -20.11 7.37 -5.59
C ILE A 45 -20.59 7.09 -4.16
N ILE A 46 -19.70 6.61 -3.28
CA ILE A 46 -20.02 6.30 -1.89
C ILE A 46 -20.45 7.57 -1.16
N GLU A 47 -19.70 8.65 -1.24
CA GLU A 47 -20.00 9.90 -0.54
C GLU A 47 -21.26 10.60 -1.10
N SER A 48 -21.48 10.54 -2.42
CA SER A 48 -22.64 11.20 -3.04
C SER A 48 -23.94 10.41 -2.88
N LEU A 49 -23.88 9.08 -3.01
CA LEU A 49 -25.07 8.23 -3.03
C LEU A 49 -25.32 7.52 -1.70
N GLY A 50 -24.31 7.33 -0.86
CA GLY A 50 -24.41 6.67 0.45
C GLY A 50 -25.48 7.27 1.36
N PRO A 51 -25.62 8.60 1.47
CA PRO A 51 -26.68 9.21 2.27
C PRO A 51 -28.10 9.03 1.71
N MET A 52 -28.25 8.60 0.45
CA MET A 52 -29.56 8.49 -0.20
C MET A 52 -30.28 7.21 0.22
N LYS A 53 -31.50 7.35 0.75
CA LYS A 53 -32.36 6.22 1.14
C LYS A 53 -33.23 5.74 -0.02
N VAL A 54 -32.58 5.18 -1.04
CA VAL A 54 -33.26 4.62 -2.23
C VAL A 54 -33.26 3.09 -2.16
N ASN A 55 -34.43 2.47 -2.35
CA ASN A 55 -34.56 1.02 -2.34
C ASN A 55 -33.73 0.37 -3.45
N GLY A 56 -32.95 -0.66 -3.11
CA GLY A 56 -32.05 -1.37 -4.03
C GLY A 56 -30.72 -0.65 -4.33
N LEU A 57 -30.48 0.54 -3.77
CA LEU A 57 -29.20 1.23 -3.89
C LEU A 57 -28.11 0.57 -3.03
N GLN A 58 -28.49 0.06 -1.85
CA GLN A 58 -27.54 -0.53 -0.90
C GLN A 58 -26.70 -1.66 -1.51
N GLU A 59 -27.34 -2.59 -2.23
CA GLU A 59 -26.62 -3.69 -2.89
C GLU A 59 -25.58 -3.20 -3.90
N SER A 60 -25.87 -2.09 -4.61
CA SER A 60 -24.91 -1.48 -5.53
C SER A 60 -23.78 -0.77 -4.78
N LEU A 61 -24.09 -0.10 -3.68
CA LEU A 61 -23.09 0.55 -2.82
C LEU A 61 -22.16 -0.48 -2.16
N ASP A 62 -22.67 -1.65 -1.77
CA ASP A 62 -21.86 -2.72 -1.19
C ASP A 62 -20.80 -3.20 -2.20
N VAL A 63 -21.19 -3.37 -3.48
CA VAL A 63 -20.23 -3.70 -4.56
C VAL A 63 -19.19 -2.60 -4.76
N VAL A 64 -19.60 -1.33 -4.72
CA VAL A 64 -18.67 -0.20 -4.86
C VAL A 64 -17.72 -0.09 -3.66
N ASN A 65 -18.20 -0.40 -2.45
CA ASN A 65 -17.36 -0.46 -1.25
C ASN A 65 -16.31 -1.58 -1.35
N ASP A 66 -16.69 -2.76 -1.83
CA ASP A 66 -15.75 -3.85 -2.07
C ASP A 66 -14.69 -3.45 -3.10
N MET A 67 -15.10 -2.81 -4.20
CA MET A 67 -14.17 -2.28 -5.20
C MET A 67 -13.23 -1.21 -4.62
N PHE A 68 -13.76 -0.29 -3.82
CA PHE A 68 -12.97 0.73 -3.14
C PHE A 68 -11.93 0.10 -2.22
N LYS A 69 -12.33 -0.91 -1.45
CA LYS A 69 -11.46 -1.65 -0.54
C LYS A 69 -10.35 -2.37 -1.31
N ASP A 70 -10.70 -3.12 -2.36
CA ASP A 70 -9.73 -3.84 -3.19
C ASP A 70 -8.73 -2.89 -3.85
N ALA A 71 -9.19 -1.74 -4.36
CA ALA A 71 -8.34 -0.72 -4.95
C ALA A 71 -7.44 -0.06 -3.88
N SER A 72 -7.96 0.19 -2.69
CA SER A 72 -7.23 0.77 -1.55
C SER A 72 -6.07 -0.13 -1.12
N GLU A 73 -6.35 -1.42 -0.92
CA GLU A 73 -5.35 -2.40 -0.51
C GLU A 73 -4.23 -2.52 -1.55
N GLN A 74 -4.58 -2.58 -2.84
CA GLN A 74 -3.61 -2.65 -3.93
C GLN A 74 -2.78 -1.37 -4.06
N TYR A 75 -3.42 -0.19 -3.96
CA TYR A 75 -2.73 1.09 -4.04
C TYR A 75 -1.73 1.25 -2.88
N VAL A 76 -2.16 0.94 -1.66
CA VAL A 76 -1.31 0.99 -0.46
C VAL A 76 -0.12 0.04 -0.60
N SER A 77 -0.36 -1.20 -1.02
CA SER A 77 0.70 -2.20 -1.22
C SER A 77 1.71 -1.76 -2.29
N GLU A 78 1.23 -1.21 -3.41
CA GLU A 78 2.09 -0.71 -4.48
C GLU A 78 2.94 0.47 -4.00
N MET A 79 2.35 1.45 -3.31
CA MET A 79 3.05 2.63 -2.84
C MET A 79 4.15 2.25 -1.84
N VAL A 80 3.85 1.37 -0.87
CA VAL A 80 4.86 0.85 0.05
C VAL A 80 5.96 0.08 -0.71
N SER A 81 5.60 -0.67 -1.76
CA SER A 81 6.57 -1.39 -2.59
C SER A 81 7.48 -0.43 -3.38
N GLN A 82 6.93 0.64 -3.94
CA GLN A 82 7.71 1.64 -4.67
C GLN A 82 8.70 2.37 -3.74
N TYR A 83 8.22 2.81 -2.58
CA TYR A 83 8.99 3.68 -1.69
C TYR A 83 9.94 2.92 -0.77
N PHE A 84 9.53 1.77 -0.26
CA PHE A 84 10.36 0.94 0.59
C PHE A 84 11.20 -0.08 -0.21
N GLY A 85 10.84 -0.27 -1.49
CA GLY A 85 11.64 -0.94 -2.50
C GLY A 85 11.99 -2.38 -2.16
N LYS A 86 13.28 -2.67 -2.18
CA LYS A 86 13.79 -4.02 -1.90
C LYS A 86 13.52 -4.49 -0.47
N VAL A 87 13.33 -3.58 0.49
CA VAL A 87 13.02 -3.95 1.88
C VAL A 87 11.62 -4.53 1.98
N SER A 88 10.61 -3.87 1.42
CA SER A 88 9.24 -4.41 1.40
C SER A 88 9.17 -5.69 0.58
N SER A 89 9.86 -5.77 -0.56
CA SER A 89 9.96 -7.00 -1.36
C SER A 89 10.51 -8.17 -0.54
N PHE A 90 11.64 -7.97 0.16
CA PHE A 90 12.21 -8.97 1.06
C PHE A 90 11.22 -9.41 2.15
N VAL A 91 10.56 -8.46 2.82
CA VAL A 91 9.58 -8.76 3.88
C VAL A 91 8.39 -9.57 3.33
N TYR A 92 7.82 -9.17 2.19
CA TYR A 92 6.69 -9.87 1.58
C TYR A 92 7.06 -11.26 1.10
N GLU A 93 8.25 -11.44 0.51
CA GLU A 93 8.73 -12.76 0.10
C GLU A 93 8.89 -13.68 1.31
N VAL A 94 9.52 -13.21 2.39
CA VAL A 94 9.68 -14.01 3.62
C VAL A 94 8.34 -14.32 4.30
N ASP A 95 7.40 -13.37 4.31
CA ASP A 95 6.04 -13.57 4.85
C ASP A 95 5.26 -14.60 4.02
N ALA A 96 5.33 -14.53 2.69
CA ALA A 96 4.70 -15.47 1.77
C ALA A 96 5.23 -16.91 1.98
N ILE A 97 6.55 -17.05 2.05
CA ILE A 97 7.21 -18.33 2.33
C ILE A 97 6.80 -18.86 3.71
N SER A 98 6.71 -18.00 4.72
CA SER A 98 6.32 -18.43 6.07
C SER A 98 4.87 -18.93 6.13
N LYS A 99 3.97 -18.36 5.32
CA LYS A 99 2.57 -18.78 5.22
C LYS A 99 2.41 -20.10 4.46
N GLU A 100 3.16 -20.28 3.37
CA GLU A 100 3.13 -21.50 2.55
C GLU A 100 3.64 -22.74 3.32
N TYR A 101 4.62 -22.55 4.20
CA TYR A 101 5.23 -23.62 4.99
C TYR A 101 4.86 -23.50 6.47
N THR A 102 3.57 -23.64 6.78
CA THR A 102 2.99 -23.45 8.12
C THR A 102 3.65 -24.32 9.22
N ASN A 103 4.31 -25.43 8.82
CA ASN A 103 4.98 -26.38 9.73
C ASN A 103 6.51 -26.36 9.67
N LYS A 104 7.14 -25.49 8.88
CA LYS A 104 8.61 -25.39 8.79
C LYS A 104 9.05 -23.95 8.86
N VAL A 105 9.86 -23.64 9.88
CA VAL A 105 10.57 -22.37 9.96
C VAL A 105 11.60 -22.33 8.85
N ILE A 106 11.31 -21.60 7.77
CA ILE A 106 12.28 -21.35 6.71
C ILE A 106 13.16 -20.20 7.14
N ASP A 107 14.46 -20.48 7.21
CA ASP A 107 15.47 -19.51 7.55
C ASP A 107 15.90 -18.75 6.27
N PRO A 108 15.51 -17.47 6.11
CA PRO A 108 15.87 -16.69 4.93
C PRO A 108 17.38 -16.47 4.80
N SER A 109 18.13 -16.48 5.92
CA SER A 109 19.59 -16.24 5.90
C SER A 109 20.38 -17.31 5.15
N LYS A 110 19.77 -18.50 4.98
CA LYS A 110 20.34 -19.62 4.21
C LYS A 110 20.21 -19.44 2.69
N ARG A 111 19.46 -18.44 2.23
CA ARG A 111 19.35 -18.12 0.79
C ARG A 111 20.46 -17.14 0.42
N VAL A 112 21.19 -17.43 -0.66
CA VAL A 112 22.33 -16.61 -1.11
C VAL A 112 21.96 -15.13 -1.28
N VAL A 113 20.76 -14.85 -1.81
CA VAL A 113 20.27 -13.48 -2.04
C VAL A 113 19.92 -12.71 -0.77
N TYR A 114 19.76 -13.41 0.37
CA TYR A 114 19.45 -12.84 1.67
C TYR A 114 20.49 -13.23 2.71
N ASN A 115 21.73 -13.44 2.29
CA ASN A 115 22.81 -13.62 3.25
C ASN A 115 22.98 -12.35 4.11
N LYS A 116 23.66 -12.48 5.25
CA LYS A 116 23.81 -11.41 6.23
C LYS A 116 24.42 -10.13 5.65
N ASP A 117 25.41 -10.23 4.77
CA ASP A 117 26.10 -9.06 4.20
C ASP A 117 25.19 -8.29 3.23
N GLU A 118 24.42 -9.00 2.42
CA GLU A 118 23.43 -8.39 1.51
C GLU A 118 22.30 -7.71 2.27
N ILE A 119 21.78 -8.34 3.35
CA ILE A 119 20.75 -7.72 4.19
C ILE A 119 21.32 -6.50 4.93
N ASN A 120 22.54 -6.58 5.48
CA ASN A 120 23.17 -5.44 6.13
C ASN A 120 23.34 -4.25 5.17
N LYS A 121 23.79 -4.51 3.94
CA LYS A 121 23.92 -3.49 2.88
C LYS A 121 22.58 -2.92 2.44
N LEU A 122 21.53 -3.76 2.38
CA LEU A 122 20.18 -3.31 2.10
C LEU A 122 19.68 -2.35 3.18
N LEU A 123 19.86 -2.70 4.45
CA LEU A 123 19.37 -1.95 5.60
C LEU A 123 20.21 -0.71 5.93
N SER A 124 21.48 -0.67 5.55
CA SER A 124 22.37 0.46 5.86
C SER A 124 21.90 1.79 5.26
N ASN A 125 21.07 1.73 4.22
CA ASN A 125 20.49 2.88 3.51
C ASN A 125 19.17 3.38 4.13
N PHE A 126 18.71 2.78 5.23
CA PHE A 126 17.47 3.16 5.90
C PHE A 126 17.78 3.63 7.32
N THR A 127 18.09 4.91 7.47
CA THR A 127 18.14 5.60 8.75
C THR A 127 16.81 6.30 9.05
N THR A 128 16.60 6.77 10.28
CA THR A 128 15.45 7.64 10.61
C THR A 128 15.30 8.82 9.64
N LYS A 129 16.41 9.42 9.18
CA LYS A 129 16.37 10.53 8.22
C LYS A 129 15.85 10.08 6.85
N ASP A 130 16.27 8.90 6.39
CA ASP A 130 15.84 8.35 5.11
C ASP A 130 14.36 7.97 5.15
N ILE A 131 13.88 7.40 6.26
CA ILE A 131 12.46 7.13 6.49
C ILE A 131 11.64 8.42 6.39
N THR A 132 12.07 9.50 7.06
CA THR A 132 11.39 10.79 6.96
C THR A 132 11.35 11.31 5.52
N MET A 133 12.45 11.18 4.76
CA MET A 133 12.49 11.61 3.37
C MET A 133 11.55 10.77 2.49
N ILE A 134 11.54 9.45 2.68
CA ILE A 134 10.66 8.51 1.99
C ILE A 134 9.20 8.88 2.23
N VAL A 135 8.81 9.08 3.50
CA VAL A 135 7.44 9.42 3.89
C VAL A 135 7.03 10.78 3.32
N ASN A 136 7.90 11.79 3.35
CA ASN A 136 7.60 13.10 2.76
C ASN A 136 7.40 13.03 1.23
N ASN A 137 8.23 12.26 0.53
CA ASN A 137 8.07 12.08 -0.91
C ASN A 137 6.79 11.30 -1.23
N MET A 138 6.49 10.26 -0.45
CA MET A 138 5.25 9.49 -0.58
C MET A 138 4.03 10.38 -0.34
N ARG A 139 4.06 11.27 0.65
CA ARG A 139 2.96 12.23 0.88
C ARG A 139 2.73 13.11 -0.35
N LYS A 140 3.79 13.67 -0.92
CA LYS A 140 3.69 14.52 -2.12
C LYS A 140 3.07 13.77 -3.30
N ASP A 141 3.47 12.54 -3.54
CA ASP A 141 2.90 11.73 -4.62
C ASP A 141 1.44 11.38 -4.37
N VAL A 142 1.07 11.02 -3.14
CA VAL A 142 -0.35 10.78 -2.76
C VAL A 142 -1.20 12.02 -3.03
N GLU A 143 -0.73 13.19 -2.58
CA GLU A 143 -1.46 14.45 -2.82
C GLU A 143 -1.54 14.78 -4.31
N GLN A 144 -0.46 14.62 -5.06
CA GLN A 144 -0.44 14.88 -6.50
C GLN A 144 -1.36 13.94 -7.28
N GLN A 145 -1.50 12.69 -6.83
CA GLN A 145 -2.29 11.67 -7.54
C GLN A 145 -3.77 11.74 -7.20
N LEU A 146 -4.13 12.04 -5.95
CA LEU A 146 -5.51 11.96 -5.48
C LEU A 146 -6.25 13.30 -5.44
N TYR A 147 -5.54 14.43 -5.37
CA TYR A 147 -6.17 15.73 -5.55
C TYR A 147 -6.28 16.08 -7.03
N ASP A 148 -7.45 16.61 -7.41
CA ASP A 148 -7.61 17.35 -8.66
C ASP A 148 -7.19 18.82 -8.48
N SER A 149 -7.35 19.63 -9.53
CA SER A 149 -7.03 21.07 -9.51
C SER A 149 -7.81 21.84 -8.43
N GLU A 150 -8.96 21.34 -7.99
CA GLU A 150 -9.78 21.90 -6.92
C GLU A 150 -9.90 20.87 -5.78
N ARG A 151 -9.34 21.18 -4.61
CA ARG A 151 -9.39 20.28 -3.44
C ARG A 151 -10.80 20.28 -2.84
N SER A 152 -11.59 19.26 -3.12
CA SER A 152 -12.91 19.09 -2.49
C SER A 152 -12.80 18.47 -1.09
N GLU A 153 -13.84 18.63 -0.25
CA GLU A 153 -13.91 17.97 1.06
C GLU A 153 -13.90 16.44 0.90
N ILE A 154 -14.61 15.92 -0.11
CA ILE A 154 -14.66 14.50 -0.47
C ILE A 154 -13.25 13.95 -0.82
N GLN A 155 -12.45 14.71 -1.57
CA GLN A 155 -11.07 14.33 -1.88
C GLN A 155 -10.14 14.45 -0.68
N THR A 156 -10.34 15.45 0.17
CA THR A 156 -9.54 15.61 1.40
C THR A 156 -9.75 14.41 2.32
N ALA A 157 -11.00 13.97 2.49
CA ALA A 157 -11.33 12.77 3.24
C ALA A 157 -10.70 11.51 2.62
N LEU A 158 -10.72 11.37 1.29
CA LEU A 158 -10.05 10.27 0.59
C LEU A 158 -8.54 10.26 0.87
N VAL A 159 -7.87 11.40 0.72
CA VAL A 159 -6.42 11.52 0.96
C VAL A 159 -6.07 11.17 2.40
N ASP A 160 -6.85 11.63 3.37
CA ASP A 160 -6.65 11.30 4.79
C ASP A 160 -6.85 9.81 5.07
N ASN A 161 -7.90 9.20 4.50
CA ASN A 161 -8.15 7.76 4.63
C ASN A 161 -7.02 6.92 4.01
N MET A 162 -6.55 7.30 2.82
CA MET A 162 -5.44 6.63 2.15
C MET A 162 -4.13 6.83 2.92
N TRP A 163 -3.91 8.01 3.49
CA TRP A 163 -2.72 8.29 4.30
C TRP A 163 -2.67 7.45 5.57
N SER A 164 -3.80 7.31 6.27
CA SER A 164 -3.92 6.41 7.43
C SER A 164 -3.68 4.95 7.05
N SER A 165 -4.21 4.50 5.92
CA SER A 165 -4.00 3.13 5.42
C SER A 165 -2.53 2.87 5.06
N LEU A 166 -1.87 3.83 4.40
CA LEU A 166 -0.43 3.79 4.10
C LEU A 166 0.42 3.72 5.37
N GLN A 167 0.10 4.53 6.38
CA GLN A 167 0.79 4.48 7.66
C GLN A 167 0.66 3.09 8.30
N GLY A 168 -0.56 2.53 8.29
CA GLY A 168 -0.84 1.19 8.81
C GLY A 168 0.02 0.12 8.15
N GLU A 169 0.06 0.08 6.82
CA GLU A 169 0.84 -0.91 6.08
C GLU A 169 2.35 -0.71 6.25
N PHE A 170 2.85 0.52 6.18
CA PHE A 170 4.29 0.79 6.35
C PHE A 170 4.77 0.38 7.75
N VAL A 171 3.96 0.63 8.78
CA VAL A 171 4.22 0.17 10.15
C VAL A 171 4.18 -1.35 10.24
N SER A 172 3.21 -2.01 9.61
CA SER A 172 3.08 -3.47 9.54
C SER A 172 4.34 -4.11 8.93
N VAL A 173 4.79 -3.61 7.77
CA VAL A 173 6.01 -4.08 7.10
C VAL A 173 7.24 -3.85 7.98
N THR A 174 7.34 -2.70 8.66
CA THR A 174 8.45 -2.40 9.57
C THR A 174 8.51 -3.35 10.77
N MET A 175 7.35 -3.71 11.32
CA MET A 175 7.27 -4.67 12.41
C MET A 175 7.71 -6.07 11.96
N LYS A 176 7.19 -6.54 10.82
CA LYS A 176 7.61 -7.82 10.22
C LYS A 176 9.11 -7.84 9.93
N LEU A 177 9.67 -6.75 9.41
CA LEU A 177 11.11 -6.62 9.21
C LEU A 177 11.87 -6.78 10.52
N THR A 178 11.44 -6.06 11.58
CA THR A 178 12.06 -6.14 12.90
C THR A 178 12.06 -7.58 13.43
N ASP A 179 10.95 -8.29 13.30
CA ASP A 179 10.83 -9.68 13.72
C ASP A 179 11.75 -10.62 12.93
N ILE A 180 11.85 -10.43 11.60
CA ILE A 180 12.74 -11.20 10.73
C ILE A 180 14.21 -10.98 11.13
N ILE A 181 14.62 -9.72 11.34
CA ILE A 181 15.99 -9.38 11.72
C ILE A 181 16.34 -9.96 13.09
N ASN A 182 15.48 -9.77 14.10
CA ASN A 182 15.71 -10.32 15.44
C ASN A 182 15.79 -11.86 15.44
N ARG A 183 15.04 -12.53 14.56
CA ARG A 183 14.98 -13.99 14.52
C ARG A 183 16.17 -14.61 13.79
N PHE A 184 16.54 -14.06 12.63
CA PHE A 184 17.47 -14.71 11.68
C PHE A 184 18.79 -13.96 11.51
N TYR A 185 18.88 -12.70 11.95
CA TYR A 185 20.05 -11.83 11.76
C TYR A 185 20.41 -11.11 13.06
N ARG A 186 20.60 -11.86 14.15
CA ARG A 186 20.76 -11.33 15.53
C ARG A 186 21.86 -10.29 15.74
N ASP A 187 22.84 -10.22 14.85
CA ASP A 187 23.93 -9.23 14.92
C ASP A 187 23.70 -8.00 14.05
N LEU A 188 22.54 -7.90 13.38
CA LEU A 188 22.15 -6.73 12.61
C LEU A 188 21.17 -5.88 13.43
N GLU A 189 21.44 -4.58 13.45
CA GLU A 189 20.56 -3.61 14.08
C GLU A 189 19.91 -2.71 13.04
N LEU A 190 18.59 -2.51 13.16
CA LEU A 190 17.87 -1.53 12.36
C LEU A 190 18.20 -0.12 12.84
N ARG A 191 18.49 0.79 11.91
CA ARG A 191 18.83 2.19 12.18
C ARG A 191 17.62 3.12 12.25
N PHE A 192 16.44 2.53 12.33
CA PHE A 192 15.15 3.17 12.51
C PHE A 192 14.21 2.16 13.19
N THR A 193 13.15 2.68 13.80
CA THR A 193 12.17 1.90 14.53
C THR A 193 10.75 2.20 14.03
N LYS A 194 9.79 1.39 14.47
CA LYS A 194 8.36 1.70 14.31
C LYS A 194 8.00 3.11 14.79
N LYS A 195 8.62 3.60 15.88
CA LYS A 195 8.33 4.95 16.41
C LYS A 195 8.77 6.04 15.45
N ASP A 196 9.92 5.86 14.79
CA ASP A 196 10.43 6.78 13.79
C ASP A 196 9.49 6.85 12.57
N VAL A 197 8.98 5.71 12.10
CA VAL A 197 7.99 5.64 11.03
C VAL A 197 6.72 6.39 11.41
N ILE A 198 6.15 6.11 12.60
CA ILE A 198 4.94 6.80 13.07
C ILE A 198 5.18 8.31 13.18
N ALA A 199 6.32 8.73 13.71
CA ALA A 199 6.66 10.14 13.84
C ALA A 199 6.77 10.82 12.46
N ALA A 200 7.39 10.17 11.47
CA ALA A 200 7.49 10.67 10.12
C ALA A 200 6.11 10.85 9.45
N PHE A 201 5.21 9.86 9.59
CA PHE A 201 3.86 9.95 9.03
C PHE A 201 3.01 11.04 9.68
N SER A 202 3.12 11.20 11.00
CA SER A 202 2.46 12.29 11.73
C SER A 202 3.00 13.66 11.32
N ALA A 203 4.32 13.79 11.13
CA ALA A 203 4.93 15.04 10.72
C ALA A 203 4.54 15.45 9.29
N ALA A 204 4.41 14.48 8.37
CA ALA A 204 4.03 14.72 6.99
C ALA A 204 2.53 14.97 6.77
N LYS A 205 1.69 14.89 7.82
CA LYS A 205 0.27 15.26 7.75
C LYS A 205 0.05 16.78 7.80
N HIS A 206 1.05 17.53 8.24
CA HIS A 206 1.05 18.99 8.39
C HIS A 206 1.81 19.67 7.26
#